data_AF-A0A5E3XB15-F1
#
_entry.id   AF-A0A5E3XB15-F1
#
_cell.length_a   1.000
_cell.length_b   1.000
_cell.length_c   1.000
_cell.angle_alpha   90.00
_cell.angle_beta   90.00
_cell.angle_gamma   90.00
#
_symmetry.space_group_name_H-M   'P 1'
#
loop_
_entity.id
_entity.type
_entity.pdbx_description
1 polymer ?
#
loop_
_entity_poly.entity_id
_entity_poly.type
_entity_poly.pdbx_seq_one_letter_code
_entity_poly.pdbx_strand_id
1 'polypeptide(L)'
;MWAYDPLAIDAVCPKNTEYWQHPFLGRWTGSDLGLPGPSSMQSIHLGLAETSGSSGTLVGYGWSSLGRTTIFGRFDDLLASGRTRLKLDFDFGQDLAQTGKLAECILPRSSLLEGFKMSFRGEYEHGDDEHITGTWVMWASDWKPEKEPQVVFRRVPDWMFAYRSIYAELLATSSASGRWKAAIQTVLRYVRRRGISWAHLKARRDDRRMILTYFYRLANSVPLSEDELAALRNRMVILSPEDGWSYLQRLKWAHLWTRVHAYTCNHCEQEIVGGRLYCVDCQIPDNVRSNSFDLCDKHECITGSIGMWANGGVVQGPHESSHRLVLFRHTVTRMYYANTIDSAQGWAINFVKRVMPTIQRQNSGEPAEPASTTSAASYTCSVCRGPLYDPFWLCLSLNCDASRVFTCDACVHGAPCTNPRRDVQYKVSHDSDILAASEVTVDTVHPADHHLLRCASDMKLDGPPERPESPESDNIVVSQHLDSLREQHSQLAKEHNDLMGKHTELMSKHTQLMDAYERLSHHILGSDAKAPITESKAGAEHSASVEAPGGVNGADIGSDSDPAEAEPASSSSV
;
A
#
# COMPACT_ATOMS: atom_id res chain seq x y z
N MET A 1 0.92 -15.05 -1.17
CA MET A 1 2.18 -15.58 -1.75
C MET A 1 2.49 -14.69 -2.95
N TRP A 2 3.45 -13.78 -2.82
CA TRP A 2 3.58 -12.62 -3.70
C TRP A 2 4.61 -12.94 -4.79
N ALA A 3 4.15 -13.18 -6.01
CA ALA A 3 5.02 -13.40 -7.15
C ALA A 3 5.70 -12.07 -7.50
N TYR A 4 6.98 -11.99 -7.13
CA TYR A 4 7.95 -11.07 -7.73
C TYR A 4 7.87 -11.27 -9.25
N ASP A 5 7.52 -10.24 -10.02
CA ASP A 5 7.60 -10.29 -11.49
C ASP A 5 9.07 -10.11 -11.88
N PRO A 6 9.80 -11.19 -12.21
CA PRO A 6 11.20 -11.10 -12.57
C PRO A 6 11.37 -10.46 -13.96
N LEU A 7 10.31 -10.47 -14.79
CA LEU A 7 10.39 -10.09 -16.21
C LEU A 7 10.65 -8.59 -16.40
N ALA A 8 10.20 -7.74 -15.48
CA ALA A 8 10.46 -6.30 -15.56
C ALA A 8 11.95 -5.93 -15.31
N ILE A 9 12.71 -6.78 -14.60
CA ILE A 9 14.15 -6.61 -14.37
C ILE A 9 14.95 -7.45 -15.38
N ASP A 10 14.49 -8.66 -15.70
CA ASP A 10 15.13 -9.55 -16.68
C ASP A 10 15.04 -9.01 -18.12
N ALA A 11 14.10 -8.10 -18.42
CA ALA A 11 14.07 -7.38 -19.70
C ALA A 11 15.20 -6.33 -19.85
N VAL A 12 15.83 -5.92 -18.74
CA VAL A 12 16.91 -4.91 -18.72
C VAL A 12 18.27 -5.51 -18.33
N CYS A 13 18.29 -6.72 -17.77
CA CYS A 13 19.52 -7.44 -17.42
C CYS A 13 19.66 -8.73 -18.24
N PRO A 14 20.53 -8.78 -19.26
CA PRO A 14 20.78 -10.01 -20.01
C PRO A 14 21.33 -11.11 -19.09
N LYS A 15 20.88 -12.35 -19.33
CA LYS A 15 21.25 -13.53 -18.54
C LYS A 15 22.76 -13.83 -18.62
N ASN A 16 23.48 -13.40 -17.59
CA ASN A 16 24.58 -14.06 -16.87
C ASN A 16 25.81 -14.69 -17.56
N THR A 17 26.00 -14.65 -18.88
CA THR A 17 27.23 -15.23 -19.49
C THR A 17 28.18 -14.24 -20.15
N GLU A 18 27.79 -12.96 -20.34
CA GLU A 18 28.64 -11.95 -21.00
C GLU A 18 29.13 -10.81 -20.08
N TYR A 19 28.82 -10.86 -18.77
CA TYR A 19 29.23 -9.81 -17.81
C TYR A 19 30.73 -9.51 -17.79
N TRP A 20 31.58 -10.46 -18.19
CA TRP A 20 33.03 -10.31 -18.24
C TRP A 20 33.53 -9.47 -19.42
N GLN A 21 32.73 -9.26 -20.46
CA GLN A 21 33.12 -8.48 -21.65
C GLN A 21 32.96 -6.97 -21.48
N HIS A 22 32.20 -6.53 -20.46
CA HIS A 22 31.89 -5.12 -20.25
C HIS A 22 32.11 -4.72 -18.78
N PRO A 23 33.27 -4.14 -18.46
CA PRO A 23 33.78 -4.06 -17.09
C PRO A 23 33.08 -2.98 -16.24
N PHE A 24 32.34 -2.05 -16.85
CA PHE A 24 31.49 -1.07 -16.15
C PHE A 24 30.13 -1.65 -15.72
N LEU A 25 29.81 -2.90 -16.08
CA LEU A 25 28.57 -3.56 -15.66
C LEU A 25 28.59 -3.92 -14.18
N GLY A 26 27.48 -3.64 -13.51
CA GLY A 26 27.27 -3.99 -12.11
C GLY A 26 27.17 -2.76 -11.21
N ARG A 27 27.60 -2.94 -9.95
CA ARG A 27 27.24 -2.02 -8.87
C ARG A 27 28.43 -1.19 -8.42
N TRP A 28 28.19 0.12 -8.32
CA TRP A 28 29.24 1.08 -8.03
C TRP A 28 28.90 1.98 -6.84
N THR A 29 29.96 2.50 -6.21
CA THR A 29 29.85 3.41 -5.08
C THR A 29 30.55 4.73 -5.29
N GLY A 30 29.76 5.79 -5.46
CA GLY A 30 30.25 7.15 -5.59
C GLY A 30 30.65 7.76 -4.25
N SER A 31 31.82 8.40 -4.23
CA SER A 31 32.22 9.37 -3.22
C SER A 31 32.55 10.70 -3.90
N ASP A 32 31.92 11.79 -3.46
CA ASP A 32 32.27 13.14 -3.91
C ASP A 32 33.55 13.61 -3.23
N LEU A 33 34.53 14.04 -4.01
CA LEU A 33 35.76 14.65 -3.52
C LEU A 33 35.53 16.16 -3.35
N GLY A 34 35.58 16.66 -2.11
CA GLY A 34 35.70 18.09 -1.82
C GLY A 34 34.43 18.84 -1.41
N LEU A 35 33.28 18.18 -1.23
CA LEU A 35 32.10 18.79 -0.61
C LEU A 35 32.04 18.46 0.90
N PRO A 36 32.05 19.46 1.80
CA PRO A 36 31.92 19.24 3.23
C PRO A 36 30.47 18.87 3.58
N GLY A 37 30.23 17.58 3.73
CA GLY A 37 28.96 17.01 4.16
C GLY A 37 28.91 15.52 3.81
N PRO A 38 27.95 14.75 4.33
CA PRO A 38 27.59 13.46 3.77
C PRO A 38 26.99 13.72 2.38
N SER A 39 27.85 13.98 1.41
CA SER A 39 27.53 14.12 -0.01
C SER A 39 26.63 12.98 -0.42
N SER A 40 25.70 13.26 -1.34
CA SER A 40 24.68 12.34 -1.85
C SER A 40 25.34 11.11 -2.47
N MET A 41 25.73 10.14 -1.64
CA MET A 41 26.42 8.95 -2.09
C MET A 41 25.50 8.21 -3.05
N GLN A 42 25.93 8.16 -4.31
CA GLN A 42 25.19 7.46 -5.34
C GLN A 42 25.69 6.01 -5.39
N SER A 43 24.77 5.10 -5.10
CA SER A 43 24.89 3.71 -5.54
C SER A 43 24.29 3.60 -6.92
N ILE A 44 25.05 3.16 -7.91
CA ILE A 44 24.56 3.02 -9.28
C ILE A 44 24.67 1.57 -9.72
N HIS A 45 23.69 1.14 -10.50
CA HIS A 45 23.68 -0.12 -11.22
C HIS A 45 23.66 0.19 -12.71
N LEU A 46 24.64 -0.29 -13.46
CA LEU A 46 24.76 -0.07 -14.90
C LEU A 46 24.61 -1.39 -15.67
N GLY A 47 23.79 -1.33 -16.72
CA GLY A 47 23.52 -2.35 -17.73
C GLY A 47 23.86 -1.84 -19.14
N LEU A 48 23.94 -2.75 -20.11
CA LEU A 48 24.06 -2.43 -21.53
C LEU A 48 22.68 -2.42 -22.17
N ALA A 49 22.39 -1.39 -22.94
CA ALA A 49 21.21 -1.37 -23.81
C ALA A 49 21.57 -1.85 -25.22
N GLU A 50 22.59 -1.24 -25.83
CA GLU A 50 23.03 -1.57 -27.20
C GLU A 50 24.55 -1.46 -27.31
N THR A 51 25.14 -2.28 -28.17
CA THR A 51 26.57 -2.20 -28.52
C THR A 51 26.73 -2.04 -30.03
N SER A 52 27.66 -1.20 -30.43
CA SER A 52 28.04 -0.98 -31.83
C SER A 52 29.57 -0.95 -31.92
N GLY A 53 30.17 -2.14 -31.85
CA GLY A 53 31.62 -2.31 -31.87
C GLY A 53 32.27 -1.73 -30.63
N SER A 54 32.93 -0.58 -30.83
CA SER A 54 33.78 0.13 -29.89
C SER A 54 33.03 1.09 -28.96
N SER A 55 31.75 1.32 -29.24
CA SER A 55 30.90 2.19 -28.43
C SER A 55 29.58 1.49 -28.13
N GLY A 56 28.86 2.03 -27.14
CA GLY A 56 27.54 1.50 -26.81
C GLY A 56 26.78 2.42 -25.87
N THR A 57 25.52 2.07 -25.67
CA THR A 57 24.59 2.77 -24.79
C THR A 57 24.44 2.02 -23.48
N LEU A 58 24.38 2.80 -22.41
CA LEU A 58 24.21 2.31 -21.04
C LEU A 58 22.83 2.70 -20.55
N VAL A 59 22.23 1.79 -19.81
CA VAL A 59 21.01 2.05 -19.04
C VAL A 59 21.24 1.57 -17.63
N GLY A 60 20.62 2.22 -16.67
CA GLY A 60 20.84 1.89 -15.29
C GLY A 60 19.91 2.62 -14.35
N TYR A 61 20.19 2.45 -13.08
CA TYR A 61 19.50 3.17 -12.02
C TYR A 61 20.47 3.52 -10.90
N GLY A 62 20.27 4.68 -10.32
CA GLY A 62 20.97 5.14 -9.14
C GLY A 62 20.04 5.16 -7.93
N TRP A 63 20.63 5.01 -6.75
CA TRP A 63 20.00 5.25 -5.47
C TRP A 63 20.93 6.14 -4.64
N SER A 64 20.38 7.21 -4.09
CA SER A 64 21.09 8.17 -3.26
C SER A 64 20.20 8.69 -2.14
N SER A 65 20.71 9.60 -1.31
CA SER A 65 19.88 10.37 -0.39
C SER A 65 18.82 11.21 -1.11
N LEU A 66 19.00 11.47 -2.40
CA LEU A 66 18.02 12.16 -3.25
C LEU A 66 16.94 11.20 -3.82
N GLY A 67 16.97 9.93 -3.42
CA GLY A 67 16.07 8.90 -3.95
C GLY A 67 16.63 8.20 -5.19
N ARG A 68 15.72 7.65 -6.00
CA ARG A 68 16.03 6.92 -7.22
C ARG A 68 16.29 7.89 -8.37
N THR A 69 17.19 7.50 -9.25
CA THR A 69 17.42 8.15 -10.54
C THR A 69 17.52 7.10 -11.62
N THR A 70 16.98 7.40 -12.79
CA THR A 70 17.21 6.59 -13.98
C THR A 70 18.47 7.11 -14.66
N ILE A 71 19.35 6.18 -15.06
CA ILE A 71 20.64 6.51 -15.67
C ILE A 71 20.58 6.10 -17.14
N PHE A 72 20.86 7.04 -18.01
CA PHE A 72 21.13 6.80 -19.42
C PHE A 72 22.57 7.16 -19.68
N GLY A 73 23.29 6.41 -20.49
CA GLY A 73 24.67 6.74 -20.74
C GLY A 73 25.16 6.24 -22.07
N ARG A 74 26.41 6.58 -22.34
CA ARG A 74 27.16 6.04 -23.46
C ARG A 74 28.60 5.85 -23.04
N PHE A 75 29.22 4.86 -23.63
CA PHE A 75 30.65 4.66 -23.56
C PHE A 75 31.23 4.71 -24.96
N ASP A 76 32.41 5.31 -25.06
CA ASP A 76 33.23 5.29 -26.26
C ASP A 76 34.53 4.55 -25.92
N ASP A 77 35.06 3.85 -26.91
CA ASP A 77 36.10 2.82 -26.74
C ASP A 77 37.35 3.25 -26.00
N LEU A 78 38.11 2.22 -25.66
CA LEU A 78 39.46 2.31 -25.13
C LEU A 78 40.27 3.37 -25.88
N LEU A 79 40.52 4.48 -25.19
CA LEU A 79 41.59 5.39 -25.55
C LEU A 79 42.89 4.56 -25.66
N ALA A 80 43.88 5.06 -26.41
CA ALA A 80 45.20 4.40 -26.48
C ALA A 80 45.83 4.15 -25.08
N SER A 81 45.31 4.79 -24.03
CA SER A 81 45.65 4.61 -22.62
C SER A 81 45.01 3.41 -21.93
N GLY A 82 44.13 2.63 -22.59
CA GLY A 82 43.40 1.53 -21.96
C GLY A 82 42.22 1.97 -21.08
N ARG A 83 41.74 3.21 -21.23
CA ARG A 83 40.60 3.76 -20.49
C ARG A 83 39.38 3.93 -21.36
N THR A 84 38.21 3.60 -20.83
CA THR A 84 36.92 3.78 -21.52
C THR A 84 36.29 5.09 -21.09
N ARG A 85 35.93 5.96 -22.04
CA ARG A 85 35.26 7.22 -21.71
C ARG A 85 33.78 6.94 -21.44
N LEU A 86 33.25 7.52 -20.36
CA LEU A 86 31.87 7.38 -19.94
C LEU A 86 31.19 8.74 -19.89
N LYS A 87 29.97 8.80 -20.43
CA LYS A 87 29.02 9.87 -20.14
C LYS A 87 27.75 9.23 -19.59
N LEU A 88 27.36 9.60 -18.37
CA LEU A 88 26.14 9.12 -17.72
C LEU A 88 25.25 10.31 -17.40
N ASP A 89 24.04 10.32 -17.93
CA ASP A 89 23.00 11.29 -17.67
C ASP A 89 21.99 10.69 -16.66
N PHE A 90 21.86 11.35 -15.52
CA PHE A 90 21.02 11.00 -14.40
C PHE A 90 19.75 11.83 -14.47
N ASP A 91 18.65 11.16 -14.75
CA ASP A 91 17.32 11.74 -14.75
C ASP A 91 16.64 11.41 -13.42
N PHE A 92 16.39 12.44 -12.62
CA PHE A 92 15.60 12.31 -11.40
C PHE A 92 14.11 12.52 -11.70
N GLY A 93 13.78 13.29 -12.74
CA GLY A 93 12.42 13.73 -13.07
C GLY A 93 11.46 12.57 -13.35
N GLN A 94 11.91 11.54 -14.08
CA GLN A 94 11.05 10.41 -14.44
C GLN A 94 10.51 9.64 -13.22
N ASP A 95 11.32 9.49 -12.18
CA ASP A 95 10.93 8.82 -10.94
C ASP A 95 10.28 9.77 -9.93
N LEU A 96 10.69 11.04 -9.89
CA LEU A 96 10.06 12.10 -9.09
C LEU A 96 8.60 12.30 -9.49
N ALA A 97 8.29 12.36 -10.78
CA ALA A 97 6.91 12.48 -11.28
C ALA A 97 6.02 11.31 -10.82
N GLN A 98 6.58 10.11 -10.67
CA GLN A 98 5.86 8.94 -10.17
C GLN A 98 5.81 8.85 -8.63
N THR A 99 6.57 9.68 -7.92
CA THR A 99 6.67 9.66 -6.44
C THR A 99 6.12 10.92 -5.79
N GLY A 100 5.76 11.95 -6.57
CA GLY A 100 4.98 13.11 -6.15
C GLY A 100 5.50 13.74 -4.86
N LYS A 101 4.62 13.85 -3.85
CA LYS A 101 4.89 14.40 -2.51
C LYS A 101 6.09 13.78 -1.77
N LEU A 102 6.38 12.48 -2.01
CA LEU A 102 7.52 11.81 -1.39
C LEU A 102 8.85 12.46 -1.79
N ALA A 103 8.95 12.88 -3.04
CA ALA A 103 10.09 13.61 -3.56
C ALA A 103 10.33 14.90 -2.79
N GLU A 104 9.26 15.69 -2.58
CA GLU A 104 9.28 16.98 -1.88
C GLU A 104 9.75 16.88 -0.44
N CYS A 105 9.47 15.75 0.20
CA CYS A 105 9.87 15.53 1.58
C CYS A 105 11.29 15.01 1.74
N ILE A 106 11.74 14.14 0.82
CA ILE A 106 13.14 13.64 0.83
C ILE A 106 14.08 14.77 0.37
N LEU A 107 13.59 15.63 -0.53
CA LEU A 107 14.31 16.71 -1.17
C LEU A 107 13.60 18.02 -0.82
N PRO A 108 14.06 18.76 0.22
CA PRO A 108 13.43 19.99 0.71
C PRO A 108 13.30 21.13 -0.31
N ARG A 109 13.59 20.88 -1.59
CA ARG A 109 13.57 21.81 -2.74
C ARG A 109 13.06 21.14 -4.02
N SER A 110 12.06 20.24 -3.94
CA SER A 110 11.52 19.50 -5.11
C SER A 110 11.05 20.35 -6.28
N SER A 111 10.57 21.57 -6.03
CA SER A 111 10.19 22.49 -7.11
C SER A 111 11.36 22.87 -8.02
N LEU A 112 12.61 22.71 -7.55
CA LEU A 112 13.83 22.89 -8.36
C LEU A 112 14.24 21.61 -9.09
N LEU A 113 13.57 20.48 -8.85
CA LEU A 113 13.95 19.18 -9.37
C LEU A 113 13.14 18.72 -10.58
N GLU A 114 12.05 19.40 -10.91
CA GLU A 114 11.33 19.16 -12.16
C GLU A 114 12.26 19.55 -13.33
N GLY A 115 12.74 18.54 -14.07
CA GLY A 115 13.76 18.71 -15.11
C GLY A 115 15.20 18.73 -14.60
N PHE A 116 15.47 18.43 -13.32
CA PHE A 116 16.83 18.34 -12.82
C PHE A 116 17.56 17.11 -13.38
N LYS A 117 18.53 17.41 -14.24
CA LYS A 117 19.41 16.44 -14.87
C LYS A 117 20.84 16.69 -14.42
N MET A 118 21.49 15.62 -13.98
CA MET A 118 22.93 15.63 -13.74
C MET A 118 23.62 14.81 -14.82
N SER A 119 24.71 15.30 -15.38
CA SER A 119 25.53 14.55 -16.33
C SER A 119 26.88 14.31 -15.71
N PHE A 120 27.27 13.06 -15.57
CA PHE A 120 28.60 12.65 -15.20
C PHE A 120 29.43 12.44 -16.45
N ARG A 121 30.63 13.02 -16.48
CA ARG A 121 31.64 12.78 -17.51
C ARG A 121 32.86 12.20 -16.84
N GLY A 122 33.24 10.99 -17.25
CA GLY A 122 34.32 10.28 -16.59
C GLY A 122 35.05 9.29 -17.48
N GLU A 123 35.99 8.60 -16.85
CA GLU A 123 36.80 7.54 -17.42
C GLU A 123 36.72 6.33 -16.51
N TYR A 124 36.50 5.17 -17.12
CA TYR A 124 36.67 3.88 -16.49
C TYR A 124 38.12 3.42 -16.66
N GLU A 125 38.76 3.05 -15.56
CA GLU A 125 40.11 2.50 -15.56
C GLU A 125 40.06 0.99 -15.28
N HIS A 126 40.63 0.21 -16.20
CA HIS A 126 40.73 -1.23 -16.07
C HIS A 126 41.97 -1.59 -15.25
N GLY A 127 41.83 -2.43 -14.22
CA GLY A 127 42.93 -2.83 -13.35
C GLY A 127 42.46 -3.58 -12.10
N ASP A 128 43.38 -3.78 -11.14
CA ASP A 128 43.10 -4.50 -9.89
C ASP A 128 42.07 -3.80 -8.99
N ASP A 129 41.86 -2.49 -9.18
CA ASP A 129 40.87 -1.68 -8.47
C ASP A 129 39.96 -1.00 -9.49
N GLU A 130 38.96 -1.73 -9.98
CA GLU A 130 38.00 -1.24 -10.98
C GLU A 130 37.23 -0.01 -10.47
N HIS A 131 37.46 1.14 -11.10
CA HIS A 131 36.82 2.37 -10.69
C HIS A 131 36.51 3.29 -11.89
N ILE A 132 35.46 4.09 -11.74
CA ILE A 132 35.06 5.14 -12.67
C ILE A 132 35.36 6.48 -11.99
N THR A 133 36.22 7.30 -12.56
CA THR A 133 36.49 8.66 -12.09
C THR A 133 35.90 9.69 -13.03
N GLY A 134 35.44 10.82 -12.53
CA GLY A 134 34.93 11.87 -13.41
C GLY A 134 34.42 13.09 -12.66
N THR A 135 33.74 13.98 -13.38
CA THR A 135 33.15 15.19 -12.83
C THR A 135 31.64 15.25 -13.07
N TRP A 136 30.93 15.85 -12.12
CA TRP A 136 29.53 16.22 -12.29
C TRP A 136 29.40 17.51 -13.09
N VAL A 137 28.57 17.46 -14.12
CA VAL A 137 28.09 18.60 -14.91
C VAL A 137 26.59 18.72 -14.64
N MET A 138 26.16 19.82 -14.02
CA MET A 138 24.76 20.03 -13.67
C MET A 138 24.06 20.89 -14.73
N TRP A 139 22.84 20.50 -15.12
CA TRP A 139 22.12 21.10 -16.25
C TRP A 139 20.90 21.95 -15.85
N ALA A 140 20.68 22.15 -14.55
CA ALA A 140 19.50 22.84 -14.05
C ALA A 140 19.90 23.93 -13.07
N SER A 141 19.44 25.16 -13.36
CA SER A 141 19.71 26.45 -12.69
C SER A 141 21.01 27.14 -13.10
N ASP A 142 21.01 28.48 -13.01
CA ASP A 142 22.18 29.37 -13.16
C ASP A 142 23.32 29.08 -12.17
N TRP A 143 23.19 28.02 -11.36
CA TRP A 143 24.20 27.54 -10.45
C TRP A 143 25.31 26.82 -11.19
N LYS A 144 26.37 27.57 -11.51
CA LYS A 144 27.67 27.01 -11.88
C LYS A 144 28.51 26.89 -10.61
N PRO A 145 28.78 25.68 -10.09
CA PRO A 145 29.73 25.55 -9.00
C PRO A 145 31.09 26.08 -9.48
N GLU A 146 31.82 26.77 -8.59
CA GLU A 146 33.13 27.35 -8.91
C GLU A 146 34.13 26.28 -9.36
N LYS A 147 33.93 25.03 -8.93
CA LYS A 147 34.64 23.84 -9.39
C LYS A 147 33.66 22.70 -9.59
N GLU A 148 33.79 21.99 -10.70
CA GLU A 148 33.05 20.74 -10.91
C GLU A 148 33.48 19.71 -9.85
N PRO A 149 32.53 19.13 -9.09
CA PRO A 149 32.87 18.12 -8.10
C PRO A 149 33.44 16.89 -8.79
N GLN A 150 34.60 16.41 -8.32
CA GLN A 150 35.16 15.14 -8.75
C GLN A 150 34.49 13.99 -8.01
N VAL A 151 34.24 12.89 -8.71
CA VAL A 151 33.55 11.72 -8.19
C VAL A 151 34.37 10.50 -8.54
N VAL A 152 34.45 9.59 -7.58
CA VAL A 152 35.01 8.26 -7.79
C VAL A 152 33.95 7.23 -7.46
N PHE A 153 33.61 6.42 -8.44
CA PHE A 153 32.75 5.25 -8.31
C PHE A 153 33.63 4.01 -8.24
N ARG A 154 33.61 3.30 -7.12
CA ARG A 154 34.31 2.01 -6.99
C ARG A 154 33.35 0.86 -7.18
N ARG A 155 33.77 -0.19 -7.90
CA ARG A 155 32.99 -1.41 -7.96
C ARG A 155 33.00 -2.06 -6.59
N VAL A 156 31.83 -2.42 -6.07
CA VAL A 156 31.75 -3.18 -4.82
C VAL A 156 30.81 -4.37 -4.96
N PRO A 157 31.12 -5.49 -4.30
CA PRO A 157 30.16 -6.56 -4.16
C PRO A 157 28.87 -6.08 -3.49
N ASP A 158 27.73 -6.61 -3.91
CA ASP A 158 26.38 -6.33 -3.38
C ASP A 158 26.31 -6.31 -1.86
N TRP A 159 27.06 -7.21 -1.22
CA TRP A 159 27.04 -7.29 0.22
C TRP A 159 27.65 -6.05 0.85
N MET A 160 28.71 -5.48 0.27
CA MET A 160 29.46 -4.36 0.81
C MET A 160 28.66 -3.05 0.92
N PHE A 161 27.54 -2.91 0.21
CA PHE A 161 26.66 -1.72 0.30
C PHE A 161 26.15 -1.46 1.72
N ALA A 162 25.77 -2.52 2.44
CA ALA A 162 25.26 -2.42 3.81
C ALA A 162 26.29 -1.93 4.83
N TYR A 163 27.55 -1.73 4.42
CA TYR A 163 28.68 -1.37 5.26
C TYR A 163 29.18 0.04 4.98
N ARG A 164 28.61 0.72 3.98
CA ARG A 164 29.07 2.04 3.51
C ARG A 164 29.08 3.13 4.58
N SER A 165 28.03 3.25 5.39
CA SER A 165 27.97 4.31 6.41
C SER A 165 29.10 4.18 7.43
N ILE A 166 29.42 2.92 7.79
CA ILE A 166 30.53 2.56 8.67
C ILE A 166 31.85 3.01 8.03
N TYR A 167 32.04 2.77 6.74
CA TYR A 167 33.25 3.21 6.03
C TYR A 167 33.34 4.72 5.89
N ALA A 168 32.26 5.42 5.52
CA ALA A 168 32.29 6.87 5.34
C ALA A 168 32.62 7.61 6.65
N GLU A 169 31.97 7.22 7.75
CA GLU A 169 32.17 7.84 9.07
C GLU A 169 33.54 7.49 9.66
N LEU A 170 33.99 6.24 9.51
CA LEU A 170 35.26 5.79 10.11
C LEU A 170 36.49 6.10 9.27
N LEU A 171 36.36 6.29 7.95
CA LEU A 171 37.43 6.80 7.09
C LEU A 171 37.58 8.33 7.23
N ALA A 172 36.49 9.05 7.53
CA ALA A 172 36.56 10.47 7.88
C ALA A 172 37.36 10.68 9.17
N THR A 173 37.26 9.76 10.13
CA THR A 173 38.17 9.73 11.28
C THR A 173 39.49 9.08 10.86
N SER A 174 40.50 9.84 10.45
CA SER A 174 41.83 9.33 10.01
C SER A 174 42.57 8.40 11.00
N SER A 175 42.02 8.19 12.19
CA SER A 175 42.55 7.30 13.23
C SER A 175 42.60 5.83 12.81
N ALA A 176 43.65 5.12 13.24
CA ALA A 176 43.73 3.67 13.09
C ALA A 176 42.59 2.94 13.82
N SER A 177 42.15 3.46 14.97
CA SER A 177 41.02 2.91 15.75
C SER A 177 39.72 2.91 14.95
N GLY A 178 39.42 4.00 14.24
CA GLY A 178 38.26 4.10 13.36
C GLY A 178 38.27 3.02 12.28
N ARG A 179 39.39 2.89 11.56
CA ARG A 179 39.58 1.85 10.54
C ARG A 179 39.42 0.42 11.08
N TRP A 180 39.96 0.14 12.28
CA TRP A 180 39.79 -1.17 12.93
C TRP A 180 38.35 -1.45 13.32
N LYS A 181 37.66 -0.47 13.90
CA LYS A 181 36.22 -0.58 14.21
C LYS A 181 35.41 -0.85 12.95
N ALA A 182 35.77 -0.22 11.84
CA ALA A 182 35.10 -0.40 10.54
C ALA A 182 35.29 -1.83 10.02
N ALA A 183 36.53 -2.32 10.05
CA ALA A 183 36.87 -3.67 9.64
C ALA A 183 36.15 -4.71 10.50
N ILE A 184 36.16 -4.58 11.83
CA ILE A 184 35.47 -5.49 12.76
C ILE A 184 33.97 -5.52 12.49
N GLN A 185 33.32 -4.35 12.41
CA GLN A 185 31.90 -4.29 12.12
C GLN A 185 31.56 -4.90 10.76
N THR A 186 32.44 -4.72 9.77
CA THR A 186 32.30 -5.32 8.44
C THR A 186 32.39 -6.83 8.48
N VAL A 187 33.38 -7.39 9.15
CA VAL A 187 33.50 -8.84 9.32
C VAL A 187 32.29 -9.40 10.08
N LEU A 188 31.89 -8.78 11.19
CA LEU A 188 30.74 -9.24 12.00
C LEU A 188 29.44 -9.28 11.20
N ARG A 189 29.13 -8.20 10.46
CA ARG A 189 27.92 -8.17 9.63
C ARG A 189 28.04 -9.15 8.46
N TYR A 190 29.24 -9.36 7.88
CA TYR A 190 29.46 -10.34 6.80
C TYR A 190 29.16 -11.77 7.29
N VAL A 191 29.72 -12.14 8.43
CA VAL A 191 29.46 -13.43 9.08
C VAL A 191 27.99 -13.60 9.40
N ARG A 192 27.33 -12.57 9.97
CA ARG A 192 25.88 -12.62 10.28
C ARG A 192 25.00 -12.79 9.04
N ARG A 193 25.37 -12.16 7.91
CA ARG A 193 24.67 -12.31 6.63
C ARG A 193 24.88 -13.71 6.05
N ARG A 194 26.12 -14.19 6.03
CA ARG A 194 26.45 -15.53 5.50
C ARG A 194 25.81 -16.65 6.33
N GLY A 195 25.75 -16.47 7.63
CA GLY A 195 25.06 -17.39 8.54
C GLY A 195 23.55 -17.18 8.67
N ILE A 196 22.97 -16.20 7.94
CA ILE A 196 21.55 -15.79 8.01
C ILE A 196 21.02 -15.85 9.45
N SER A 197 21.66 -15.12 10.36
CA SER A 197 21.23 -15.18 11.76
C SER A 197 19.87 -14.50 11.96
N TRP A 198 19.07 -14.97 12.91
CA TRP A 198 17.81 -14.32 13.28
C TRP A 198 17.99 -12.84 13.64
N ALA A 199 19.10 -12.49 14.29
CA ALA A 199 19.43 -11.11 14.60
C ALA A 199 19.62 -10.25 13.33
N HIS A 200 20.21 -10.80 12.27
CA HIS A 200 20.35 -10.12 10.99
C HIS A 200 19.00 -9.91 10.31
N LEU A 201 18.17 -10.96 10.24
CA LEU A 201 16.83 -10.87 9.65
C LEU A 201 15.94 -9.88 10.41
N LYS A 202 15.99 -9.91 11.74
CA LYS A 202 15.28 -8.95 12.61
C LYS A 202 15.72 -7.52 12.33
N ALA A 203 17.03 -7.25 12.29
CA ALA A 203 17.54 -5.91 11.98
C ALA A 203 17.09 -5.42 10.60
N ARG A 204 17.14 -6.27 9.55
CA ARG A 204 16.63 -5.90 8.22
C ARG A 204 15.12 -5.63 8.22
N ARG A 205 14.34 -6.44 8.94
CA ARG A 205 12.90 -6.26 9.09
C ARG A 205 12.59 -4.93 9.77
N ASP A 206 13.31 -4.62 10.84
CA ASP A 206 13.10 -3.40 11.63
C ASP A 206 13.50 -2.15 10.83
N ASP A 207 14.63 -2.19 10.10
CA ASP A 207 15.05 -1.14 9.17
C ASP A 207 14.02 -0.93 8.06
N ARG A 208 13.56 -2.01 7.42
CA ARG A 208 12.51 -1.95 6.39
C ARG A 208 11.22 -1.34 6.95
N ARG A 209 10.78 -1.77 8.14
CA ARG A 209 9.56 -1.26 8.78
C ARG A 209 9.68 0.25 8.99
N MET A 210 10.79 0.70 9.57
CA MET A 210 11.04 2.13 9.81
C MET A 210 11.04 2.94 8.52
N ILE A 211 11.76 2.49 7.49
CA ILE A 211 11.83 3.19 6.18
C ILE A 211 10.45 3.27 5.54
N LEU A 212 9.71 2.15 5.50
CA LEU A 212 8.35 2.13 4.94
C LEU A 212 7.40 3.01 5.76
N THR A 213 7.50 3.04 7.08
CA THR A 213 6.69 3.92 7.93
C THR A 213 6.96 5.39 7.65
N TYR A 214 8.23 5.79 7.51
CA TYR A 214 8.59 7.16 7.19
C TYR A 214 8.20 7.55 5.76
N PHE A 215 8.48 6.70 4.78
CA PHE A 215 8.03 6.90 3.42
C PHE A 215 6.51 7.00 3.31
N TYR A 216 5.78 6.17 4.06
CA TYR A 216 4.33 6.24 4.13
C TYR A 216 3.86 7.58 4.69
N ARG A 217 4.45 8.07 5.79
CA ARG A 217 4.12 9.40 6.34
C ARG A 217 4.37 10.50 5.32
N LEU A 218 5.54 10.49 4.67
CA LEU A 218 5.92 11.50 3.70
C LEU A 218 5.05 11.50 2.44
N ALA A 219 4.74 10.32 1.89
CA ALA A 219 3.84 10.18 0.74
C ALA A 219 2.44 10.76 1.02
N ASN A 220 2.08 10.82 2.30
CA ASN A 220 0.80 11.26 2.82
C ASN A 220 0.87 12.67 3.45
N SER A 221 1.88 13.48 3.07
CA SER A 221 2.08 14.85 3.56
C SER A 221 2.21 14.99 5.09
N VAL A 222 2.46 13.91 5.82
CA VAL A 222 2.72 13.98 7.27
C VAL A 222 4.19 14.33 7.47
N PRO A 223 4.51 15.52 8.01
CA PRO A 223 5.90 15.92 8.19
C PRO A 223 6.62 14.97 9.15
N LEU A 224 7.89 14.74 8.87
CA LEU A 224 8.83 14.09 9.79
C LEU A 224 9.58 15.18 10.57
N SER A 225 9.92 14.91 11.82
CA SER A 225 10.85 15.78 12.55
C SER A 225 12.25 15.72 11.92
N GLU A 226 13.11 16.69 12.21
CA GLU A 226 14.49 16.67 11.71
C GLU A 226 15.28 15.43 12.17
N ASP A 227 15.04 14.96 13.39
CA ASP A 227 15.65 13.72 13.91
C ASP A 227 15.16 12.48 13.14
N GLU A 228 13.86 12.43 12.80
CA GLU A 228 13.28 11.38 11.98
C GLU A 228 13.83 11.41 10.54
N LEU A 229 13.96 12.59 9.95
CA LEU A 229 14.58 12.78 8.63
C LEU A 229 16.05 12.37 8.64
N ALA A 230 16.81 12.74 9.68
CA ALA A 230 18.19 12.31 9.84
C ALA A 230 18.28 10.79 9.99
N ALA A 231 17.41 10.18 10.79
CA ALA A 231 17.33 8.73 10.92
C ALA A 231 16.99 8.05 9.60
N LEU A 232 16.02 8.57 8.84
CA LEU A 232 15.67 8.07 7.51
C LEU A 232 16.86 8.16 6.55
N ARG A 233 17.50 9.32 6.44
CA ARG A 233 18.67 9.55 5.57
C ARG A 233 19.81 8.57 5.91
N ASN A 234 20.12 8.44 7.20
CA ASN A 234 21.16 7.51 7.67
C ASN A 234 20.86 6.05 7.30
N ARG A 235 19.58 5.66 7.30
CA ARG A 235 19.15 4.31 6.90
C ARG A 235 19.07 4.12 5.40
N MET A 236 18.72 5.14 4.64
CA MET A 236 18.73 5.08 3.18
C MET A 236 20.14 4.93 2.61
N VAL A 237 21.15 5.53 3.26
CA VAL A 237 22.57 5.42 2.88
C VAL A 237 23.10 3.99 2.92
N ILE A 238 22.56 3.13 3.80
CA ILE A 238 22.98 1.74 3.94
C ILE A 238 22.18 0.76 3.07
N LEU A 239 21.16 1.24 2.34
CA LEU A 239 20.39 0.38 1.44
C LEU A 239 21.21 0.07 0.18
N SER A 240 21.14 -1.17 -0.27
CA SER A 240 21.47 -1.48 -1.65
C SER A 240 20.41 -0.88 -2.58
N PRO A 241 20.76 -0.51 -3.82
CA PRO A 241 19.80 -0.03 -4.82
C PRO A 241 18.54 -0.90 -4.94
N GLU A 242 18.70 -2.22 -4.87
CA GLU A 242 17.61 -3.20 -5.00
C GLU A 242 16.66 -3.18 -3.80
N ASP A 243 17.20 -2.98 -2.59
CA ASP A 243 16.39 -2.88 -1.37
C ASP A 243 15.64 -1.55 -1.37
N GLY A 244 16.32 -0.45 -1.73
CA GLY A 244 15.70 0.86 -1.91
C GLY A 244 14.56 0.81 -2.93
N TRP A 245 14.80 0.19 -4.08
CA TRP A 245 13.78 -0.01 -5.11
C TRP A 245 12.63 -0.89 -4.63
N SER A 246 12.93 -2.03 -4.00
CA SER A 246 11.90 -2.93 -3.47
C SER A 246 11.01 -2.22 -2.45
N TYR A 247 11.59 -1.39 -1.60
CA TYR A 247 10.83 -0.64 -0.59
C TYR A 247 10.01 0.47 -1.21
N LEU A 248 10.56 1.19 -2.19
CA LEU A 248 9.81 2.20 -2.93
C LEU A 248 8.65 1.58 -3.73
N GLN A 249 8.85 0.42 -4.34
CA GLN A 249 7.79 -0.32 -5.02
C GLN A 249 6.71 -0.78 -4.05
N ARG A 250 7.11 -1.36 -2.91
CA ARG A 250 6.15 -1.70 -1.85
C ARG A 250 5.40 -0.49 -1.34
N LEU A 251 6.03 0.67 -1.26
CA LEU A 251 5.37 1.92 -0.90
C LEU A 251 4.38 2.35 -1.98
N LYS A 252 4.76 2.36 -3.26
CA LYS A 252 3.87 2.71 -4.37
C LYS A 252 2.64 1.81 -4.37
N TRP A 253 2.86 0.51 -4.27
CA TRP A 253 1.79 -0.46 -4.11
C TRP A 253 0.99 -0.17 -2.86
N ALA A 254 1.64 -0.04 -1.70
CA ALA A 254 0.96 0.28 -0.46
C ALA A 254 0.11 1.53 -0.65
N HIS A 255 0.59 2.62 -1.25
CA HIS A 255 -0.13 3.86 -1.52
C HIS A 255 -1.30 3.69 -2.49
N LEU A 256 -1.17 2.84 -3.52
CA LEU A 256 -2.30 2.46 -4.37
C LEU A 256 -3.38 1.70 -3.58
N TRP A 257 -2.97 0.93 -2.56
CA TRP A 257 -3.87 0.16 -1.69
C TRP A 257 -4.33 0.93 -0.44
N THR A 258 -3.53 1.86 0.08
CA THR A 258 -3.84 2.73 1.21
C THR A 258 -4.62 3.85 0.61
N ARG A 259 -5.92 3.70 0.78
CA ARG A 259 -6.91 4.47 0.08
C ARG A 259 -6.80 5.89 0.59
N VAL A 260 -6.07 6.73 -0.15
CA VAL A 260 -6.03 8.17 0.11
C VAL A 260 -7.46 8.63 -0.07
N HIS A 261 -8.08 9.01 1.03
CA HIS A 261 -9.37 9.64 1.01
C HIS A 261 -9.15 10.99 0.33
N ALA A 262 -9.90 11.30 -0.72
CA ALA A 262 -9.89 12.62 -1.38
C ALA A 262 -10.49 13.72 -0.47
N TYR A 263 -10.33 13.58 0.85
CA TYR A 263 -10.95 14.33 1.91
C TYR A 263 -9.85 14.88 2.81
N THR A 264 -9.98 16.14 3.18
CA THR A 264 -9.16 16.77 4.21
C THR A 264 -9.88 16.70 5.54
N CYS A 265 -9.10 16.60 6.62
CA CYS A 265 -9.62 16.62 7.96
C CYS A 265 -10.15 18.02 8.26
N ASN A 266 -11.41 18.13 8.66
CA ASN A 266 -12.03 19.39 9.04
C ASN A 266 -11.42 19.99 10.33
N HIS A 267 -10.62 19.23 11.09
CA HIS A 267 -9.89 19.74 12.26
C HIS A 267 -8.52 20.33 11.92
N CYS A 268 -7.63 19.50 11.38
CA CYS A 268 -6.22 19.86 11.17
C CYS A 268 -5.91 20.28 9.73
N GLU A 269 -6.93 20.29 8.86
CA GLU A 269 -6.87 20.63 7.43
C GLU A 269 -5.95 19.74 6.58
N GLN A 270 -5.31 18.74 7.20
CA GLN A 270 -4.46 17.78 6.51
C GLN A 270 -5.29 16.75 5.76
N GLU A 271 -4.74 16.23 4.67
CA GLU A 271 -5.30 15.08 3.94
C GLU A 271 -5.48 13.89 4.89
N ILE A 272 -6.64 13.23 4.83
CA ILE A 272 -6.94 12.10 5.71
C ILE A 272 -6.27 10.85 5.17
N VAL A 273 -5.42 10.27 6.00
CA VAL A 273 -4.54 9.16 5.64
C VAL A 273 -4.84 7.98 6.56
N GLY A 274 -5.20 6.85 5.97
CA GLY A 274 -5.63 5.66 6.72
C GLY A 274 -7.11 5.72 7.06
N GLY A 275 -7.46 5.62 8.34
CA GLY A 275 -8.85 5.65 8.78
C GLY A 275 -9.47 7.05 8.64
N ARG A 276 -10.62 7.13 7.98
CA ARG A 276 -11.46 8.33 7.90
C ARG A 276 -12.59 8.24 8.91
N LEU A 277 -12.71 9.25 9.76
CA LEU A 277 -13.80 9.38 10.70
C LEU A 277 -14.85 10.33 10.14
N TYR A 278 -16.06 9.82 9.92
CA TYR A 278 -17.18 10.62 9.46
C TYR A 278 -18.07 10.98 10.65
N CYS A 279 -18.34 12.27 10.84
CA CYS A 279 -19.26 12.73 11.86
C CYS A 279 -20.70 12.64 11.36
N VAL A 280 -21.52 11.81 12.02
CA VAL A 280 -22.92 11.59 11.68
C VAL A 280 -23.81 12.78 12.06
N ASP A 281 -23.38 13.56 13.05
CA ASP A 281 -24.18 14.67 13.62
C ASP A 281 -23.92 16.00 12.94
N CYS A 282 -22.71 16.20 12.40
CA CYS A 282 -22.36 17.41 11.66
C CYS A 282 -22.91 17.31 10.23
N GLN A 283 -24.21 17.52 10.07
CA GLN A 283 -24.82 17.61 8.75
C GLN A 283 -24.37 18.88 8.04
N ILE A 284 -23.80 18.71 6.85
CA ILE A 284 -23.54 19.81 5.93
C ILE A 284 -24.75 19.89 5.01
N PRO A 285 -25.38 21.07 4.84
CA PRO A 285 -26.62 21.21 4.08
C PRO A 285 -26.57 20.54 2.70
N ASP A 286 -27.65 19.86 2.34
CA ASP A 286 -27.78 19.02 1.13
C ASP A 286 -27.47 19.72 -0.20
N ASN A 287 -27.46 21.05 -0.24
CA ASN A 287 -27.10 21.79 -1.45
C ASN A 287 -25.62 21.61 -1.83
N VAL A 288 -24.76 21.18 -0.90
CA VAL A 288 -23.38 20.76 -1.17
C VAL A 288 -23.24 19.27 -0.89
N ARG A 289 -24.02 18.49 -1.64
CA ARG A 289 -24.17 17.02 -1.62
C ARG A 289 -22.88 16.18 -1.62
N SER A 290 -21.70 16.78 -1.66
CA SER A 290 -20.38 16.14 -1.59
C SER A 290 -19.62 16.43 -0.30
N ASN A 291 -20.11 17.34 0.54
CA ASN A 291 -19.40 17.76 1.74
C ASN A 291 -19.84 16.92 2.92
N SER A 292 -18.85 16.30 3.55
CA SER A 292 -18.95 15.54 4.77
C SER A 292 -18.07 16.19 5.83
N PHE A 293 -18.43 16.04 7.10
CA PHE A 293 -17.57 16.46 8.19
C PHE A 293 -16.66 15.29 8.57
N ASP A 294 -15.44 15.33 8.05
CA ASP A 294 -14.46 14.26 8.13
C ASP A 294 -13.30 14.63 9.04
N LEU A 295 -12.89 13.65 9.84
CA LEU A 295 -11.81 13.78 10.80
C LEU A 295 -10.75 12.73 10.53
N CYS A 296 -9.52 13.13 10.85
CA CYS A 296 -8.39 12.23 10.91
C CYS A 296 -8.47 11.37 12.19
N ASP A 297 -7.85 10.19 12.20
CA ASP A 297 -7.84 9.29 13.36
C ASP A 297 -6.94 9.76 14.53
N LYS A 298 -6.48 11.01 14.52
CA LYS A 298 -5.68 11.56 15.62
C LYS A 298 -6.60 11.97 16.77
N HIS A 299 -6.18 11.69 18.00
CA HIS A 299 -6.93 12.05 19.20
C HIS A 299 -7.32 13.54 19.23
N GLU A 300 -6.40 14.44 18.88
CA GLU A 300 -6.67 15.89 18.77
C GLU A 300 -7.79 16.24 17.77
N CYS A 301 -7.85 15.55 16.63
CA CYS A 301 -8.91 15.71 15.63
C CYS A 301 -10.27 15.26 16.18
N ILE A 302 -10.28 14.17 16.96
CA ILE A 302 -11.50 13.53 17.49
C ILE A 302 -12.09 14.31 18.65
N THR A 303 -11.25 14.82 19.56
CA THR A 303 -11.69 15.51 20.77
C THR A 303 -11.79 17.02 20.59
N GLY A 304 -11.19 17.57 19.54
CA GLY A 304 -11.15 19.00 19.29
C GLY A 304 -12.51 19.56 18.87
N SER A 305 -12.99 20.57 19.59
CA SER A 305 -14.15 21.36 19.14
C SER A 305 -13.73 22.28 17.99
N ILE A 306 -14.36 22.12 16.83
CA ILE A 306 -14.06 22.93 15.64
C ILE A 306 -15.23 23.86 15.38
N GLY A 307 -14.93 25.13 15.10
CA GLY A 307 -15.93 26.13 14.77
C GLY A 307 -16.74 25.78 13.51
N MET A 308 -17.84 26.51 13.29
CA MET A 308 -18.89 26.26 12.27
C MET A 308 -18.44 26.30 10.79
N TRP A 309 -17.12 26.35 10.51
CA TRP A 309 -16.58 26.66 9.20
C TRP A 309 -15.89 25.43 8.63
N ALA A 310 -16.66 24.61 7.92
CA ALA A 310 -16.12 23.57 7.04
C ALA A 310 -16.17 24.08 5.60
N ASN A 311 -15.00 24.33 4.98
CA ASN A 311 -14.80 24.61 3.55
C ASN A 311 -16.01 25.18 2.80
N GLY A 312 -16.37 26.44 3.12
CA GLY A 312 -17.32 27.24 2.34
C GLY A 312 -18.81 27.09 2.67
N GLY A 313 -19.18 26.32 3.70
CA GLY A 313 -20.56 26.19 4.17
C GLY A 313 -20.73 26.53 5.65
N VAL A 314 -21.90 27.08 6.01
CA VAL A 314 -22.32 27.23 7.41
C VAL A 314 -22.80 25.86 7.90
N VAL A 315 -22.00 25.20 8.75
CA VAL A 315 -22.44 23.97 9.45
C VAL A 315 -23.47 24.36 10.52
N GLN A 316 -24.46 23.50 10.78
CA GLN A 316 -25.46 23.70 11.85
C GLN A 316 -24.87 23.49 13.26
N GLY A 317 -23.83 24.26 13.59
CA GLY A 317 -23.14 24.22 14.87
C GLY A 317 -21.71 23.68 14.80
N PRO A 318 -20.90 23.90 15.84
CA PRO A 318 -19.56 23.37 15.94
C PRO A 318 -19.58 21.84 16.09
N HIS A 319 -18.51 21.18 15.64
CA HIS A 319 -18.29 19.78 16.00
C HIS A 319 -17.95 19.68 17.49
N GLU A 320 -18.50 18.66 18.17
CA GLU A 320 -18.22 18.35 19.57
C GLU A 320 -17.70 16.91 19.70
N SER A 321 -16.89 16.64 20.73
CA SER A 321 -16.37 15.30 21.05
C SER A 321 -17.46 14.25 21.30
N SER A 322 -18.65 14.75 21.67
CA SER A 322 -19.89 14.01 21.90
C SER A 322 -20.57 13.56 20.61
N HIS A 323 -20.09 13.99 19.44
CA HIS A 323 -20.71 13.60 18.19
C HIS A 323 -20.36 12.15 17.83
N ARG A 324 -21.32 11.49 17.17
CA ARG A 324 -21.22 10.13 16.65
C ARG A 324 -20.24 10.11 15.48
N LEU A 325 -19.15 9.35 15.63
CA LEU A 325 -18.14 9.17 14.59
C LEU A 325 -18.17 7.75 14.05
N VAL A 326 -18.17 7.61 12.72
CA VAL A 326 -18.01 6.31 12.05
C VAL A 326 -16.64 6.24 11.41
N LEU A 327 -15.86 5.22 11.79
CA LEU A 327 -14.57 4.92 11.20
C LEU A 327 -14.71 4.07 9.95
N PHE A 328 -14.35 4.69 8.84
CA PHE A 328 -14.11 4.06 7.55
C PHE A 328 -12.62 3.77 7.40
N ARG A 329 -12.25 2.49 7.41
CA ARG A 329 -10.86 2.07 7.12
C ARG A 329 -10.59 1.92 5.62
N HIS A 330 -11.59 2.22 4.81
CA HIS A 330 -11.53 2.11 3.37
C HIS A 330 -12.41 3.16 2.70
N THR A 331 -12.06 3.59 1.48
CA THR A 331 -12.93 4.47 0.68
C THR A 331 -14.23 3.76 0.37
N VAL A 332 -15.29 4.27 0.97
CA VAL A 332 -16.67 3.87 0.71
C VAL A 332 -17.15 4.67 -0.50
N THR A 333 -17.86 4.04 -1.43
CA THR A 333 -18.48 4.81 -2.52
C THR A 333 -19.68 5.55 -1.98
N ARG A 334 -19.99 6.71 -2.56
CA ARG A 334 -21.08 7.59 -2.13
C ARG A 334 -22.40 6.84 -1.84
N MET A 335 -22.72 5.81 -2.63
CA MET A 335 -23.96 5.03 -2.51
C MET A 335 -24.11 4.29 -1.19
N TYR A 336 -23.01 3.87 -0.55
CA TYR A 336 -23.08 3.14 0.72
C TYR A 336 -23.08 4.05 1.96
N TYR A 337 -22.84 5.36 1.80
CA TYR A 337 -22.83 6.29 2.94
C TYR A 337 -24.19 6.40 3.60
N ALA A 338 -25.26 6.60 2.82
CA ALA A 338 -26.62 6.72 3.34
C ALA A 338 -26.98 5.50 4.20
N ASN A 339 -26.79 4.29 3.64
CA ASN A 339 -27.06 3.05 4.37
C ASN A 339 -26.21 2.89 5.64
N THR A 340 -24.95 3.33 5.60
CA THR A 340 -24.06 3.27 6.77
C THR A 340 -24.48 4.28 7.84
N ILE A 341 -24.90 5.48 7.45
CA ILE A 341 -25.39 6.53 8.34
C ILE A 341 -26.69 6.09 9.00
N ASP A 342 -27.65 5.58 8.23
CA ASP A 342 -28.92 5.06 8.74
C ASP A 342 -28.67 3.91 9.73
N SER A 343 -27.74 3.01 9.38
CA SER A 343 -27.30 1.94 10.27
C SER A 343 -26.67 2.50 11.55
N ALA A 344 -25.75 3.44 11.44
CA ALA A 344 -25.08 4.05 12.59
C ALA A 344 -26.07 4.74 13.54
N GLN A 345 -27.04 5.48 13.00
CA GLN A 345 -28.11 6.10 13.77
C GLN A 345 -29.00 5.06 14.46
N GLY A 346 -29.44 4.04 13.73
CA GLY A 346 -30.24 2.94 14.26
C GLY A 346 -29.54 2.17 15.38
N TRP A 347 -28.25 1.87 15.22
CA TRP A 347 -27.42 1.20 16.22
C TRP A 347 -27.16 2.09 17.43
N ALA A 348 -26.86 3.38 17.24
CA ALA A 348 -26.66 4.33 18.34
C ALA A 348 -27.90 4.40 19.26
N ILE A 349 -29.10 4.49 18.67
CA ILE A 349 -30.35 4.58 19.43
C ILE A 349 -30.67 3.25 20.11
N ASN A 350 -30.66 2.14 19.35
CA ASN A 350 -31.21 0.89 19.85
C ASN A 350 -30.22 0.09 20.69
N PHE A 351 -28.92 0.22 20.45
CA PHE A 351 -27.93 -0.68 21.04
C PHE A 351 -27.06 0.03 22.06
N VAL A 352 -26.50 1.20 21.71
CA VAL A 352 -25.62 1.94 22.63
C VAL A 352 -26.36 2.37 23.89
N LYS A 353 -27.62 2.82 23.78
CA LYS A 353 -28.49 3.13 24.95
C LYS A 353 -28.64 1.96 25.93
N ARG A 354 -28.62 0.71 25.45
CA ARG A 354 -28.75 -0.49 26.29
C ARG A 354 -27.41 -0.94 26.89
N VAL A 355 -26.33 -0.83 26.13
CA VAL A 355 -25.01 -1.36 26.50
C VAL A 355 -24.21 -0.39 27.38
N MET A 356 -24.32 0.91 27.11
CA MET A 356 -23.51 1.94 27.77
C MET A 356 -23.68 1.95 29.31
N PRO A 357 -24.90 1.85 29.88
CA PRO A 357 -25.06 1.81 31.35
C PRO A 357 -24.38 0.60 31.99
N THR A 358 -24.37 -0.57 31.31
CA THR A 358 -23.69 -1.76 31.80
C THR A 358 -22.17 -1.59 31.80
N ILE A 359 -21.62 -1.01 30.74
CA ILE A 359 -20.18 -0.70 30.67
C ILE A 359 -19.78 0.33 31.73
N GLN A 360 -20.59 1.38 31.92
CA GLN A 360 -20.34 2.40 32.95
C GLN A 360 -20.36 1.80 34.37
N ARG A 361 -21.34 0.95 34.70
CA ARG A 361 -21.39 0.24 35.99
C ARG A 361 -20.21 -0.71 36.18
N GLN A 362 -19.78 -1.40 35.13
CA GLN A 362 -18.60 -2.27 35.17
C GLN A 362 -17.33 -1.46 35.50
N ASN A 363 -17.26 -0.20 35.05
CA ASN A 363 -16.10 0.66 35.23
C ASN A 363 -16.11 1.45 36.55
N SER A 364 -17.29 1.75 37.11
CA SER A 364 -17.41 2.42 38.41
C SER A 364 -17.02 1.51 39.58
N GLY A 365 -16.91 0.20 39.34
CA GLY A 365 -16.65 -0.79 40.41
C GLY A 365 -17.83 -0.92 41.38
N GLU A 366 -19.01 -0.40 41.01
CA GLU A 366 -20.22 -0.58 41.80
C GLU A 366 -20.51 -2.09 41.92
N PRO A 367 -20.64 -2.63 43.14
CA PRO A 367 -20.91 -4.04 43.34
C PRO A 367 -22.23 -4.39 42.66
N ALA A 368 -22.21 -5.41 41.79
CA ALA A 368 -23.37 -5.87 41.07
C ALA A 368 -24.53 -6.14 42.05
N GLU A 369 -25.69 -5.50 41.84
CA GLU A 369 -26.86 -5.74 42.67
C GLU A 369 -27.20 -7.24 42.68
N PRO A 370 -27.35 -7.87 43.86
CA PRO A 370 -27.36 -9.32 44.00
C PRO A 370 -28.63 -10.06 43.50
N ALA A 371 -29.44 -9.55 42.58
CA ALA A 371 -30.81 -10.05 42.41
C ALA A 371 -31.34 -10.28 40.98
N SER A 372 -30.50 -10.54 39.98
CA SER A 372 -31.01 -11.02 38.67
C SER A 372 -30.14 -12.15 38.14
N THR A 373 -30.69 -13.36 38.11
CA THR A 373 -30.04 -14.62 37.71
C THR A 373 -29.57 -14.69 36.25
N THR A 374 -29.82 -13.66 35.45
CA THR A 374 -29.13 -13.46 34.18
C THR A 374 -27.70 -13.00 34.44
N SER A 375 -26.73 -13.92 34.30
CA SER A 375 -25.30 -13.63 34.23
C SER A 375 -25.07 -12.28 33.55
N ALA A 376 -24.62 -11.29 34.30
CA ALA A 376 -24.34 -9.96 33.78
C ALA A 376 -23.26 -10.11 32.70
N ALA A 377 -23.66 -10.03 31.44
CA ALA A 377 -22.76 -10.18 30.32
C ALA A 377 -21.69 -9.08 30.39
N SER A 378 -20.46 -9.45 30.75
CA SER A 378 -19.34 -8.52 30.72
C SER A 378 -18.96 -8.27 29.27
N TYR A 379 -19.01 -7.02 28.81
CA TYR A 379 -18.56 -6.69 27.48
C TYR A 379 -17.03 -6.61 27.43
N THR A 380 -16.43 -7.25 26.43
CA THR A 380 -14.98 -7.33 26.26
C THR A 380 -14.56 -6.90 24.87
N CYS A 381 -13.35 -6.37 24.75
CA CYS A 381 -12.76 -6.00 23.47
C CYS A 381 -12.50 -7.25 22.63
N SER A 382 -12.91 -7.23 21.37
CA SER A 382 -12.75 -8.33 20.42
C SER A 382 -11.28 -8.65 20.11
N VAL A 383 -10.39 -7.66 20.30
CA VAL A 383 -8.94 -7.75 20.06
C VAL A 383 -8.19 -8.17 21.32
N CYS A 384 -8.14 -7.32 22.36
CA CYS A 384 -7.35 -7.59 23.55
C CYS A 384 -8.06 -8.45 24.61
N ARG A 385 -9.36 -8.74 24.43
CA ARG A 385 -10.22 -9.47 25.37
C ARG A 385 -10.32 -8.84 26.77
N GLY A 386 -9.79 -7.63 26.94
CA GLY A 386 -9.92 -6.83 28.15
C GLY A 386 -11.34 -6.26 28.32
N PRO A 387 -11.70 -5.81 29.53
CA PRO A 387 -12.95 -5.10 29.76
C PRO A 387 -13.00 -3.83 28.89
N LEU A 388 -14.19 -3.48 28.41
CA LEU A 388 -14.39 -2.25 27.63
C LEU A 388 -14.48 -1.04 28.56
N TYR A 389 -13.81 0.03 28.15
CA TYR A 389 -13.90 1.34 28.76
C TYR A 389 -14.48 2.33 27.77
N ASP A 390 -14.99 3.44 28.30
CA ASP A 390 -15.39 4.58 27.50
C ASP A 390 -14.16 5.43 27.12
N PRO A 391 -13.97 5.83 25.84
CA PRO A 391 -14.76 5.45 24.66
C PRO A 391 -14.43 4.03 24.15
N PHE A 392 -15.37 3.46 23.40
CA PHE A 392 -15.18 2.20 22.67
C PHE A 392 -15.79 2.26 21.26
N TRP A 393 -15.60 1.21 20.49
CA TRP A 393 -16.03 1.10 19.10
C TRP A 393 -16.95 -0.08 18.90
N LEU A 394 -18.03 0.14 18.15
CA LEU A 394 -19.05 -0.84 17.80
C LEU A 394 -18.99 -1.15 16.31
N CYS A 395 -18.84 -2.42 15.93
CA CYS A 395 -18.90 -2.82 14.54
C CYS A 395 -20.34 -2.77 14.00
N LEU A 396 -20.52 -2.06 12.88
CA LEU A 396 -21.82 -1.91 12.20
C LEU A 396 -22.10 -3.02 11.18
N SER A 397 -21.14 -3.93 10.93
CA SER A 397 -21.31 -5.03 9.99
C SER A 397 -22.24 -6.11 10.55
N LEU A 398 -23.30 -6.45 9.81
CA LEU A 398 -24.23 -7.52 10.18
C LEU A 398 -23.57 -8.91 10.17
N ASN A 399 -22.46 -9.06 9.45
CA ASN A 399 -21.70 -10.31 9.38
C ASN A 399 -20.65 -10.43 10.51
N CYS A 400 -20.58 -9.44 11.41
CA CYS A 400 -19.69 -9.53 12.57
C CYS A 400 -20.30 -10.44 13.63
N ASP A 401 -19.54 -11.43 14.09
CA ASP A 401 -19.91 -12.30 15.22
C ASP A 401 -20.30 -11.44 16.43
N ALA A 402 -21.43 -11.77 17.07
CA ALA A 402 -21.96 -11.10 18.25
C ALA A 402 -20.91 -10.98 19.38
N SER A 403 -19.99 -11.94 19.48
CA SER A 403 -18.90 -11.95 20.47
C SER A 403 -17.72 -11.03 20.11
N ARG A 404 -17.71 -10.47 18.89
CA ARG A 404 -16.62 -9.66 18.33
C ARG A 404 -17.03 -8.25 17.97
N VAL A 405 -18.27 -7.84 18.25
CA VAL A 405 -18.80 -6.55 17.79
C VAL A 405 -18.06 -5.35 18.40
N PHE A 406 -17.52 -5.48 19.61
CA PHE A 406 -16.93 -4.35 20.34
C PHE A 406 -15.41 -4.34 20.33
N THR A 407 -14.81 -3.17 20.16
CA THR A 407 -13.35 -2.96 20.26
C THR A 407 -13.06 -1.77 21.17
N CYS A 408 -12.05 -1.85 22.05
CA CYS A 408 -11.65 -0.69 22.85
C CYS A 408 -10.88 0.34 22.00
N ASP A 409 -10.92 1.60 22.42
CA ASP A 409 -10.27 2.72 21.72
C ASP A 409 -8.77 2.50 21.49
N ALA A 410 -8.06 2.02 22.51
CA ALA A 410 -6.63 1.71 22.41
C ALA A 410 -6.33 0.71 21.28
N CYS A 411 -7.13 -0.35 21.13
CA CYS A 411 -6.92 -1.35 20.09
C CYS A 411 -7.20 -0.81 18.68
N VAL A 412 -8.20 0.06 18.51
CA VAL A 412 -8.48 0.73 17.23
C VAL A 412 -7.30 1.59 16.77
N HIS A 413 -6.70 2.34 17.70
CA HIS A 413 -5.53 3.17 17.39
C HIS A 413 -4.19 2.41 17.43
N GLY A 414 -4.21 1.08 17.57
CA GLY A 414 -3.01 0.24 17.62
C GLY A 414 -2.12 0.50 18.85
N ALA A 415 -2.63 1.16 19.87
CA ALA A 415 -1.94 1.35 21.13
C ALA A 415 -1.96 0.06 21.96
N PRO A 416 -0.88 -0.26 22.71
CA PRO A 416 -0.90 -1.39 23.63
C PRO A 416 -1.99 -1.15 24.69
N CYS A 417 -2.99 -2.03 24.72
CA CYS A 417 -4.03 -1.96 25.74
C CYS A 417 -3.39 -2.11 27.13
N THR A 418 -3.76 -1.26 28.08
CA THR A 418 -3.20 -1.24 29.44
C THR A 418 -3.71 -2.38 30.32
N ASN A 419 -4.86 -2.96 29.97
CA ASN A 419 -5.48 -4.11 30.65
C ASN A 419 -5.77 -5.28 29.69
N PRO A 420 -4.76 -5.87 29.04
CA PRO A 420 -4.98 -7.10 28.30
C PRO A 420 -5.28 -8.21 29.32
N ARG A 421 -6.30 -9.05 29.06
CA ARG A 421 -6.48 -10.25 29.87
C ARG A 421 -5.24 -11.14 29.67
N ARG A 422 -4.35 -11.18 30.66
CA ARG A 422 -3.11 -11.99 30.65
C ARG A 422 -3.40 -13.49 30.51
N ASP A 423 -4.61 -13.88 30.86
CA ASP A 423 -5.06 -15.29 30.91
C ASP A 423 -5.37 -15.85 29.51
N VAL A 424 -5.39 -15.01 28.47
CA VAL A 424 -5.48 -15.41 27.07
C VAL A 424 -4.11 -15.27 26.39
N GLN A 425 -3.06 -15.76 27.05
CA GLN A 425 -2.02 -16.40 26.25
C GLN A 425 -2.71 -17.59 25.60
N TYR A 426 -2.97 -17.52 24.29
CA TYR A 426 -3.41 -18.67 23.53
C TYR A 426 -2.55 -19.85 23.96
N LYS A 427 -3.14 -20.81 24.71
CA LYS A 427 -2.64 -22.17 24.69
C LYS A 427 -2.91 -22.62 23.27
N VAL A 428 -1.99 -22.27 22.38
CA VAL A 428 -1.88 -22.87 21.06
C VAL A 428 -1.77 -24.36 21.38
N SER A 429 -2.85 -25.10 21.13
CA SER A 429 -2.85 -26.54 21.28
C SER A 429 -1.66 -27.04 20.48
N HIS A 430 -0.81 -27.83 21.13
CA HIS A 430 0.54 -28.17 20.67
C HIS A 430 0.60 -28.91 19.32
N ASP A 431 -0.52 -29.27 18.69
CA ASP A 431 -0.57 -30.29 17.65
C ASP A 431 -1.02 -29.83 16.25
N SER A 432 -1.23 -28.53 15.98
CA SER A 432 -1.45 -28.08 14.60
C SER A 432 -0.84 -26.72 14.34
N ASP A 433 0.32 -26.76 13.70
CA ASP A 433 1.03 -25.70 13.02
C ASP A 433 1.41 -24.46 13.84
N ILE A 434 2.73 -24.26 13.91
CA ILE A 434 3.42 -23.03 14.32
C ILE A 434 3.11 -21.93 13.28
N LEU A 435 1.85 -21.55 13.15
CA LEU A 435 1.48 -20.25 12.64
C LEU A 435 1.84 -19.28 13.75
N ALA A 436 3.04 -18.70 13.62
CA ALA A 436 3.56 -17.65 14.47
C ALA A 436 2.41 -16.78 14.96
N ALA A 437 2.20 -16.72 16.29
CA ALA A 437 1.12 -15.99 16.95
C ALA A 437 0.93 -14.63 16.27
N SER A 438 0.04 -14.59 15.28
CA SER A 438 -0.19 -13.38 14.50
C SER A 438 -0.85 -12.45 15.48
N GLU A 439 -0.19 -11.34 15.76
CA GLU A 439 -0.70 -10.30 16.65
C GLU A 439 -2.15 -10.03 16.22
N VAL A 440 -3.11 -10.35 17.11
CA VAL A 440 -4.51 -10.11 16.82
C VAL A 440 -4.67 -8.60 16.81
N THR A 441 -4.96 -8.05 15.63
CA THR A 441 -5.21 -6.62 15.42
C THR A 441 -6.66 -6.39 15.05
N VAL A 442 -7.11 -5.13 15.08
CA VAL A 442 -8.44 -4.75 14.59
C VAL A 442 -8.66 -5.21 13.15
N ASP A 443 -7.64 -5.17 12.29
CA ASP A 443 -7.76 -5.62 10.91
C ASP A 443 -7.94 -7.13 10.75
N THR A 444 -7.44 -7.93 11.71
CA THR A 444 -7.66 -9.38 11.72
C THR A 444 -9.04 -9.77 12.23
N VAL A 445 -9.62 -8.96 13.13
CA VAL A 445 -10.93 -9.25 13.75
C VAL A 445 -12.08 -8.62 12.97
N HIS A 446 -11.87 -7.41 12.49
CA HIS A 446 -12.78 -6.64 11.67
C HIS A 446 -12.08 -6.42 10.32
N PRO A 447 -12.43 -7.15 9.25
CA PRO A 447 -11.84 -6.90 7.94
C PRO A 447 -12.13 -5.46 7.48
N ALA A 448 -11.40 -4.97 6.47
CA ALA A 448 -11.43 -3.55 6.10
C ALA A 448 -12.84 -3.03 5.76
N ASP A 449 -13.74 -3.90 5.30
CA ASP A 449 -15.14 -3.61 4.97
C ASP A 449 -16.04 -3.36 6.20
N HIS A 450 -15.60 -3.72 7.40
CA HIS A 450 -16.30 -3.43 8.64
C HIS A 450 -16.13 -1.97 9.07
N HIS A 451 -17.25 -1.25 9.17
CA HIS A 451 -17.34 0.10 9.72
C HIS A 451 -17.48 0.05 11.24
N LEU A 452 -16.82 0.97 11.96
CA LEU A 452 -16.86 1.03 13.42
C LEU A 452 -17.46 2.35 13.88
N LEU A 453 -18.52 2.31 14.68
CA LEU A 453 -19.14 3.47 15.34
C LEU A 453 -18.46 3.72 16.69
N ARG A 454 -17.90 4.91 16.87
CA ARG A 454 -17.36 5.36 18.16
C ARG A 454 -18.51 5.64 19.12
N CYS A 455 -18.44 5.04 20.30
CA CYS A 455 -19.40 5.18 21.38
C CYS A 455 -18.69 5.87 22.56
N ALA A 456 -19.12 7.08 22.89
CA ALA A 456 -18.60 7.88 24.00
C ALA A 456 -19.68 8.12 25.08
N SER A 457 -19.34 8.30 26.36
CA SER A 457 -20.36 8.54 27.41
C SER A 457 -21.09 9.86 27.25
N ASP A 458 -20.42 10.87 26.71
CA ASP A 458 -20.98 12.18 26.39
C ASP A 458 -21.75 12.17 25.07
N MET A 459 -21.86 11.01 24.39
CA MET A 459 -22.45 10.92 23.07
C MET A 459 -23.88 11.47 23.06
N LYS A 460 -24.17 12.42 22.17
CA LYS A 460 -25.52 12.95 22.00
C LYS A 460 -26.45 11.82 21.58
N LEU A 461 -27.18 11.31 22.56
CA LEU A 461 -28.30 10.43 22.32
C LEU A 461 -29.43 11.34 21.93
N ASP A 462 -29.74 11.40 20.63
CA ASP A 462 -30.99 12.01 20.18
C ASP A 462 -32.10 11.50 21.11
N GLY A 463 -32.87 12.45 21.66
CA GLY A 463 -34.12 12.11 22.31
C GLY A 463 -34.89 11.15 21.40
N PRO A 464 -35.72 10.24 21.93
CA PRO A 464 -36.62 9.49 21.06
C PRO A 464 -37.23 10.52 20.10
N PRO A 465 -37.07 10.34 18.77
CA PRO A 465 -37.45 11.37 17.80
C PRO A 465 -38.82 11.87 18.24
N GLU A 466 -38.93 13.18 18.52
CA GLU A 466 -40.17 13.76 19.03
C GLU A 466 -41.28 13.20 18.16
N ARG A 467 -42.05 12.29 18.74
CA ARG A 467 -42.99 11.47 17.99
C ARG A 467 -43.89 12.49 17.33
N PRO A 468 -43.89 12.64 16.00
CA PRO A 468 -44.68 13.67 15.35
C PRO A 468 -46.10 13.53 15.86
N GLU A 469 -46.69 14.62 16.35
CA GLU A 469 -47.91 14.61 17.18
C GLU A 469 -49.17 14.06 16.48
N SER A 470 -49.04 13.46 15.29
CA SER A 470 -50.09 12.71 14.64
C SER A 470 -49.51 11.59 13.76
N PRO A 471 -49.92 10.31 13.94
CA PRO A 471 -49.60 9.22 13.02
C PRO A 471 -50.16 9.43 11.59
N GLU A 472 -50.97 10.47 11.35
CA GLU A 472 -51.43 10.82 10.01
C GLU A 472 -50.38 11.58 9.20
N SER A 473 -49.47 12.35 9.83
CA SER A 473 -48.44 13.08 9.07
C SER A 473 -47.34 12.16 8.55
N ASP A 474 -46.96 11.14 9.32
CA ASP A 474 -45.98 10.12 8.89
C ASP A 474 -46.49 9.31 7.70
N ASN A 475 -47.78 8.96 7.66
CA ASN A 475 -48.35 8.26 6.52
C ASN A 475 -48.33 9.11 5.24
N ILE A 476 -48.51 10.43 5.35
CA ILE A 476 -48.42 11.33 4.20
C ILE A 476 -46.98 11.43 3.70
N VAL A 477 -46.01 11.59 4.59
CA VAL A 477 -44.58 11.70 4.22
C VAL A 477 -44.07 10.37 3.66
N VAL A 478 -44.41 9.24 4.27
CA VAL A 478 -44.03 7.91 3.77
C VAL A 478 -44.71 7.62 2.43
N SER A 479 -45.98 7.97 2.24
CA SER A 479 -46.65 7.81 0.94
C SER A 479 -45.99 8.67 -0.14
N GLN A 480 -45.70 9.94 0.14
CA GLN A 480 -45.00 10.82 -0.80
C GLN A 480 -43.60 10.32 -1.14
N HIS A 481 -42.88 9.77 -0.16
CA HIS A 481 -41.58 9.17 -0.39
C HIS A 481 -41.66 7.89 -1.24
N LEU A 482 -42.64 7.02 -0.97
CA LEU A 482 -42.87 5.81 -1.77
C LEU A 482 -43.27 6.13 -3.21
N ASP A 483 -44.08 7.17 -3.42
CA ASP A 483 -44.44 7.63 -4.76
C ASP A 483 -43.23 8.23 -5.49
N SER A 484 -42.40 9.01 -4.79
CA SER A 484 -41.14 9.51 -5.33
C SER A 484 -40.17 8.38 -5.70
N LEU A 485 -40.03 7.36 -4.87
CA LEU A 485 -39.21 6.18 -5.15
C LEU A 485 -39.76 5.37 -6.34
N ARG A 486 -41.09 5.24 -6.48
CA ARG A 486 -41.71 4.61 -7.65
C ARG A 486 -41.43 5.37 -8.93
N GLU A 487 -41.50 6.70 -8.89
CA GLU A 487 -41.18 7.54 -10.04
C GLU A 487 -39.70 7.43 -10.43
N GLN A 488 -38.79 7.48 -9.45
CA GLN A 488 -37.36 7.27 -9.68
C GLN A 488 -37.07 5.88 -10.26
N HIS A 489 -37.71 4.83 -9.74
CA HIS A 489 -37.55 3.47 -10.26
C HIS A 489 -38.09 3.34 -11.70
N SER A 490 -39.22 3.99 -12.00
CA SER A 490 -39.78 4.04 -13.36
C SER A 490 -38.83 4.73 -14.34
N GLN A 491 -38.25 5.86 -13.92
CA GLN A 491 -37.27 6.60 -14.72
C GLN A 491 -35.98 5.78 -14.93
N LEU A 492 -35.47 5.12 -13.89
CA LEU A 492 -34.28 4.27 -13.99
C LEU A 492 -34.53 3.06 -14.90
N ALA A 493 -35.71 2.45 -14.83
CA ALA A 493 -36.10 1.35 -15.71
C ALA A 493 -36.17 1.82 -17.18
N LYS A 494 -36.66 3.04 -17.44
CA LYS A 494 -36.68 3.63 -18.78
C LYS A 494 -35.27 3.88 -19.32
N GLU A 495 -34.38 4.43 -18.49
CA GLU A 495 -32.97 4.65 -18.84
C GLU A 495 -32.22 3.34 -19.10
N HIS A 496 -32.46 2.31 -18.28
CA HIS A 496 -31.91 0.98 -18.49
C HIS A 496 -32.37 0.38 -19.83
N ASN A 497 -33.65 0.49 -20.17
CA ASN A 497 -34.17 0.02 -21.45
C ASN A 497 -33.57 0.78 -22.64
N ASP A 498 -33.39 2.10 -22.55
CA ASP A 498 -32.72 2.90 -23.58
C ASP A 498 -31.25 2.49 -23.77
N LEU A 499 -30.54 2.24 -22.65
CA LEU A 499 -29.17 1.76 -22.67
C LEU A 499 -29.05 0.37 -23.30
N MET A 500 -29.97 -0.55 -22.99
CA MET A 500 -30.03 -1.88 -23.60
C MET A 500 -30.34 -1.79 -25.10
N GLY A 501 -31.17 -0.83 -25.53
CA GLY A 501 -31.40 -0.52 -26.93
C GLY A 501 -30.11 -0.10 -27.65
N LYS A 502 -29.37 0.85 -27.07
CA LYS A 502 -28.07 1.30 -27.60
C LYS A 502 -27.02 0.19 -27.63
N HIS A 503 -26.98 -0.68 -26.61
CA HIS A 503 -26.09 -1.83 -26.58
C HIS A 503 -26.40 -2.81 -27.72
N THR A 504 -27.68 -3.07 -27.96
CA THR A 504 -28.12 -3.94 -29.06
C THR A 504 -27.75 -3.36 -30.43
N GLU A 505 -27.91 -2.04 -30.61
CA GLU A 505 -27.46 -1.34 -31.83
C GLU A 505 -25.95 -1.45 -32.04
N LEU A 506 -25.16 -1.26 -30.97
CA LEU A 506 -23.70 -1.36 -31.01
C LEU A 506 -23.25 -2.78 -31.37
N MET A 507 -23.88 -3.81 -30.79
CA MET A 507 -23.59 -5.21 -31.11
C MET A 507 -23.93 -5.56 -32.57
N SER A 508 -25.01 -4.99 -33.11
CA SER A 508 -25.35 -5.12 -34.54
C SER A 508 -24.27 -4.49 -35.43
N LYS A 509 -23.80 -3.28 -35.10
CA LYS A 509 -22.70 -2.62 -35.83
C LYS A 509 -21.40 -3.42 -35.75
N HIS A 510 -21.07 -3.97 -34.58
CA HIS A 510 -19.89 -4.82 -34.41
C HIS A 510 -19.95 -6.06 -35.31
N THR A 511 -21.11 -6.72 -35.36
CA THR A 511 -21.35 -7.89 -36.22
C THR A 511 -21.15 -7.53 -37.70
N GLN A 512 -21.73 -6.41 -38.17
CA GLN A 512 -21.55 -5.94 -39.55
C GLN A 512 -20.08 -5.63 -39.88
N LEU A 513 -19.32 -5.13 -38.91
CA LEU A 513 -17.90 -4.82 -39.07
C LEU A 513 -17.07 -6.11 -39.17
N MET A 514 -17.40 -7.13 -38.39
CA MET A 514 -16.78 -8.45 -38.46
C MET A 514 -17.05 -9.13 -39.81
N ASP A 515 -18.29 -9.07 -40.32
CA ASP A 515 -18.63 -9.57 -41.66
C ASP A 515 -17.86 -8.83 -42.77
N ALA A 516 -17.69 -7.52 -42.62
CA ALA A 516 -16.91 -6.72 -43.57
C ALA A 516 -15.42 -7.10 -43.53
N TYR A 517 -14.87 -7.33 -42.34
CA TYR A 517 -13.49 -7.79 -42.16
C TYR A 517 -13.27 -9.17 -42.79
N GLU A 518 -14.19 -10.10 -42.58
CA GLU A 518 -14.13 -11.44 -43.18
C GLU A 518 -14.14 -11.38 -44.71
N ARG A 519 -15.02 -10.57 -45.31
CA ARG A 519 -15.03 -10.32 -46.77
C ARG A 519 -13.71 -9.73 -47.26
N LEU A 520 -13.13 -8.79 -46.52
CA LEU A 520 -11.87 -8.15 -46.89
C LEU A 520 -10.70 -9.17 -46.81
N SER A 521 -10.69 -10.00 -45.78
CA SER A 521 -9.72 -11.09 -45.60
C SER A 521 -9.78 -12.09 -46.76
N HIS A 522 -10.98 -12.52 -47.15
CA HIS A 522 -11.17 -13.36 -48.33
C HIS A 522 -10.70 -12.70 -49.62
N HIS A 523 -10.89 -11.39 -49.77
CA HIS A 523 -10.47 -10.69 -50.98
C HIS A 523 -8.96 -10.57 -51.09
N ILE A 524 -8.26 -10.33 -49.96
CA ILE A 524 -6.80 -10.25 -49.88
C ILE A 524 -6.16 -11.63 -50.09
N LEU A 525 -6.77 -12.70 -49.57
CA LEU A 525 -6.23 -14.06 -49.67
C LEU A 525 -6.66 -14.80 -50.95
N GLY A 526 -7.68 -14.31 -51.66
CA GLY A 526 -8.33 -15.02 -52.77
C GLY A 526 -7.96 -14.57 -54.19
N SER A 527 -7.19 -13.50 -54.39
CA SER A 527 -7.02 -12.93 -55.75
C SER A 527 -5.87 -13.46 -56.60
N ASP A 528 -4.88 -14.20 -56.08
CA ASP A 528 -3.68 -14.57 -56.89
C ASP A 528 -3.23 -16.04 -56.86
N ALA A 529 -4.09 -16.98 -56.47
CA ALA A 529 -3.72 -18.41 -56.46
C ALA A 529 -4.49 -19.23 -57.51
N LYS A 530 -4.30 -18.91 -58.79
CA LYS A 530 -4.51 -19.87 -59.90
C LYS A 530 -3.16 -20.25 -60.51
N ALA A 531 -2.36 -21.00 -59.74
CA ALA A 531 -1.23 -21.76 -60.27
C ALA A 531 -1.61 -23.25 -60.34
N PRO A 532 -1.33 -23.95 -61.45
CA PRO A 532 -1.66 -25.36 -61.59
C PRO A 532 -0.66 -26.20 -60.78
N ILE A 533 -1.14 -26.84 -59.72
CA ILE A 533 -0.32 -27.77 -58.95
C ILE A 533 -0.36 -29.14 -59.63
N THR A 534 0.78 -29.50 -60.18
CA THR A 534 1.12 -30.85 -60.64
C THR A 534 1.06 -31.85 -59.49
N GLU A 535 0.39 -32.97 -59.75
CA GLU A 535 0.33 -34.14 -58.88
C GLU A 535 1.72 -34.64 -58.47
N SER A 536 1.93 -34.82 -57.15
CA SER A 536 2.91 -35.78 -56.66
C SER A 536 2.32 -36.58 -55.51
N LYS A 537 2.29 -37.91 -55.73
CA LYS A 537 1.90 -38.95 -54.79
C LYS A 537 2.98 -39.14 -53.73
N ALA A 538 2.60 -39.03 -52.46
CA ALA A 538 3.05 -39.82 -51.31
C ALA A 538 2.23 -39.30 -50.10
N GLY A 539 1.44 -40.07 -49.36
CA GLY A 539 1.68 -41.41 -48.88
C GLY A 539 2.28 -41.33 -47.47
N ALA A 540 1.45 -41.03 -46.44
CA ALA A 540 1.71 -41.39 -45.05
C ALA A 540 0.47 -41.11 -44.19
N GLU A 541 -0.05 -42.19 -43.63
CA GLU A 541 -1.10 -42.26 -42.61
C GLU A 541 -0.58 -41.71 -41.28
N HIS A 542 -1.41 -40.96 -40.54
CA HIS A 542 -1.55 -41.14 -39.09
C HIS A 542 -2.78 -40.41 -38.55
N SER A 543 -3.70 -41.24 -38.07
CA SER A 543 -4.94 -40.89 -37.39
C SER A 543 -4.67 -40.41 -35.96
N ALA A 544 -5.32 -39.32 -35.55
CA ALA A 544 -5.59 -39.04 -34.14
C ALA A 544 -6.96 -38.34 -34.03
N SER A 545 -7.92 -39.10 -33.50
CA SER A 545 -9.32 -38.73 -33.27
C SER A 545 -9.46 -37.83 -32.05
N VAL A 546 -10.24 -36.77 -32.23
CA VAL A 546 -10.77 -35.88 -31.19
C VAL A 546 -12.05 -36.50 -30.64
N GLU A 547 -12.12 -36.75 -29.33
CA GLU A 547 -13.37 -37.07 -28.64
C GLU A 547 -13.88 -35.85 -27.85
N ALA A 548 -15.12 -35.50 -28.11
CA ALA A 548 -15.93 -34.54 -27.35
C ALA A 548 -16.66 -35.27 -26.21
N PRO A 549 -16.93 -34.63 -25.06
CA PRO A 549 -17.80 -35.23 -24.05
C PRO A 549 -19.27 -34.89 -24.36
N GLY A 550 -20.03 -35.93 -24.66
CA GLY A 550 -21.49 -35.89 -24.76
C GLY A 550 -22.16 -35.87 -23.38
N GLY A 551 -23.27 -35.14 -23.29
CA GLY A 551 -24.18 -35.18 -22.16
C GLY A 551 -25.07 -36.43 -22.16
N VAL A 552 -25.53 -36.83 -20.98
CA VAL A 552 -26.60 -37.81 -20.79
C VAL A 552 -27.55 -37.31 -19.69
N ASN A 553 -28.84 -37.37 -20.02
CA ASN A 553 -30.00 -37.11 -19.17
C ASN A 553 -30.43 -38.35 -18.37
N GLY A 554 -31.14 -38.10 -17.26
CA GLY A 554 -32.14 -38.97 -16.64
C GLY A 554 -31.60 -39.97 -15.62
N ALA A 555 -32.33 -40.44 -14.61
CA ALA A 555 -33.60 -40.06 -13.99
C ALA A 555 -33.74 -40.95 -12.73
N ASP A 556 -34.29 -40.38 -11.65
CA ASP A 556 -35.23 -40.97 -10.68
C ASP A 556 -34.94 -42.22 -9.78
N ILE A 557 -35.38 -42.05 -8.53
CA ILE A 557 -35.93 -43.01 -7.52
C ILE A 557 -34.99 -43.70 -6.51
N GLY A 558 -35.36 -43.54 -5.22
CA GLY A 558 -35.18 -44.51 -4.12
C GLY A 558 -34.35 -43.99 -2.95
N SER A 559 -34.91 -43.36 -1.91
CA SER A 559 -35.53 -43.94 -0.69
C SER A 559 -34.66 -44.92 0.11
N ASP A 560 -34.57 -44.60 1.40
CA ASP A 560 -34.26 -45.44 2.57
C ASP A 560 -32.80 -45.79 2.88
N SER A 561 -32.36 -45.28 4.04
CA SER A 561 -31.99 -46.04 5.27
C SER A 561 -30.67 -45.59 5.93
N ASP A 562 -30.81 -45.08 7.16
CA ASP A 562 -29.77 -45.05 8.19
C ASP A 562 -29.20 -46.47 8.41
N PRO A 563 -27.94 -46.59 8.86
CA PRO A 563 -27.76 -46.77 10.31
C PRO A 563 -26.49 -46.15 10.93
N ALA A 564 -26.67 -45.78 12.20
CA ALA A 564 -25.82 -46.08 13.36
C ALA A 564 -24.33 -45.64 13.40
N GLU A 565 -24.09 -44.77 14.38
CA GLU A 565 -23.09 -44.90 15.47
C GLU A 565 -21.93 -45.89 15.27
N ALA A 566 -20.70 -45.34 15.29
CA ALA A 566 -19.56 -45.99 15.92
C ALA A 566 -18.55 -44.94 16.39
N GLU A 567 -18.41 -44.83 17.72
CA GLU A 567 -17.18 -44.33 18.36
C GLU A 567 -15.97 -45.19 17.94
N PRO A 568 -14.74 -44.66 18.09
CA PRO A 568 -13.85 -45.42 18.94
C PRO A 568 -13.06 -44.56 19.94
N ALA A 569 -13.02 -45.11 21.14
CA ALA A 569 -12.14 -44.75 22.22
C ALA A 569 -10.65 -45.07 21.92
N SER A 570 -9.79 -44.19 22.43
CA SER A 570 -8.49 -44.43 23.09
C SER A 570 -7.68 -45.72 22.80
N SER A 571 -6.45 -45.53 22.33
CA SER A 571 -5.21 -46.25 22.76
C SER A 571 -4.00 -45.46 22.21
N SER A 572 -3.16 -44.80 23.02
CA SER A 572 -2.03 -45.28 23.84
C SER A 572 -0.82 -45.85 23.07
N SER A 573 0.34 -45.20 23.26
CA SER A 573 1.75 -45.60 22.96
C SER A 573 2.15 -45.68 21.48
N VAL A 574 3.26 -45.11 21.00
CA VAL A 574 4.60 -44.80 21.56
C VAL A 574 5.05 -43.39 21.19
#